data_AF-A0A8T6I0L9-F1
#
_entry.id   AF-A0A8T6I0L9-F1
#
_cell.length_a   1.000
_cell.length_b   1.000
_cell.length_c   1.000
_cell.angle_alpha   90.00
_cell.angle_beta   90.00
_cell.angle_gamma   90.00
#
_symmetry.space_group_name_H-M   'P 1'
#
loop_
_entity.id
_entity.type
_entity.pdbx_description
1 polymer ?
#
loop_
_entity_poly.entity_id
_entity_poly.type
_entity_poly.pdbx_seq_one_letter_code
_entity_poly.pdbx_strand_id
1 'polypeptide(L)'
;MRTTLTIDDDLATALKDRARTGGQTFKAVVNEVIRTGLTVGEKPISGRRPFKVVSARRGFLPGIDPLKLNQLVDELEVDDFLRETHGGTRS
;
A
#
# COMPACT_ATOMS: atom_id res chain seq x y z
N MET A 1 30.71 -10.70 -24.03
CA MET A 1 30.19 -11.47 -25.17
C MET A 1 29.29 -10.58 -26.03
N ARG A 2 29.27 -10.78 -27.37
CA ARG A 2 28.30 -10.13 -28.27
C ARG A 2 27.17 -11.11 -28.55
N THR A 3 25.94 -10.67 -28.34
CA THR A 3 24.73 -11.49 -28.50
C THR A 3 23.69 -10.67 -29.23
N THR A 4 22.93 -11.32 -30.11
CA THR A 4 21.73 -10.75 -30.73
C THR A 4 20.53 -11.36 -30.02
N LEU A 5 19.66 -10.51 -29.49
CA LEU A 5 18.44 -10.89 -28.78
C LEU A 5 17.27 -10.17 -29.44
N THR A 6 16.23 -10.91 -29.80
CA THR A 6 14.94 -10.34 -30.20
C THR A 6 14.17 -9.96 -28.94
N ILE A 7 13.67 -8.73 -28.89
CA ILE A 7 12.82 -8.22 -27.81
C ILE A 7 11.59 -7.58 -28.43
N ASP A 8 10.47 -7.64 -27.72
CA ASP A 8 9.22 -7.01 -28.15
C ASP A 8 9.34 -5.47 -28.14
N ASP A 9 8.55 -4.81 -28.97
CA ASP A 9 8.65 -3.36 -29.21
C ASP A 9 8.32 -2.52 -27.96
N ASP A 10 7.43 -3.01 -27.11
CA ASP A 10 7.06 -2.38 -25.84
C ASP A 10 8.23 -2.42 -24.85
N LEU A 11 8.91 -3.55 -24.72
CA LEU A 11 10.13 -3.70 -23.92
C LEU A 11 11.26 -2.83 -24.46
N ALA A 12 11.46 -2.81 -25.78
CA ALA A 12 12.47 -1.96 -26.40
C ALA A 12 12.23 -0.47 -26.09
N THR A 13 10.98 -0.04 -26.12
CA THR A 13 10.57 1.33 -25.78
C THR A 13 10.82 1.65 -24.31
N ALA A 14 10.36 0.79 -23.40
CA ALA A 14 10.54 0.96 -21.96
C ALA A 14 12.03 1.03 -21.56
N LEU A 15 12.88 0.18 -22.16
CA LEU A 15 14.31 0.14 -21.89
C LEU A 15 15.02 1.41 -22.42
N LYS A 16 14.60 1.95 -23.57
CA LYS A 16 15.11 3.22 -24.11
C LYS A 16 14.73 4.40 -23.21
N ASP A 17 13.49 4.45 -22.73
CA ASP A 17 13.02 5.51 -21.84
C ASP A 17 13.75 5.50 -20.50
N ARG A 18 13.97 4.31 -19.93
CA ARG A 18 14.75 4.15 -18.70
C ARG A 18 16.20 4.59 -18.90
N ALA A 19 16.81 4.26 -20.04
CA ALA A 19 18.16 4.70 -20.38
C ALA A 19 18.26 6.22 -20.51
N ARG A 20 17.31 6.85 -21.20
CA ARG A 20 17.22 8.31 -21.35
C ARG A 20 17.05 9.01 -20.01
N THR A 21 16.13 8.53 -19.19
CA THR A 21 15.81 9.14 -17.88
C THR A 21 16.98 9.00 -16.89
N GLY A 22 17.68 7.87 -16.91
CA GLY A 22 18.82 7.61 -16.02
C GLY A 22 20.18 8.12 -16.52
N GLY A 23 20.25 8.68 -17.74
CA GLY A 23 21.53 9.07 -18.35
C GLY A 23 22.48 7.89 -18.60
N GLN A 24 21.93 6.68 -18.76
CA GLN A 24 22.70 5.44 -18.93
C GLN A 24 22.66 4.96 -20.38
N THR A 25 23.66 4.17 -20.78
CA THR A 25 23.62 3.53 -22.10
C THR A 25 22.56 2.44 -22.15
N PHE A 26 21.92 2.24 -23.31
CA PHE A 26 20.92 1.19 -23.51
C PHE A 26 21.43 -0.20 -23.07
N LYS A 27 22.69 -0.53 -23.41
CA LYS A 27 23.37 -1.77 -22.99
C LYS A 27 23.46 -1.90 -21.47
N ALA A 28 23.76 -0.82 -20.75
CA ALA A 28 23.86 -0.85 -19.30
C ALA A 28 22.50 -1.18 -18.65
N VAL A 29 21.43 -0.51 -19.12
CA VAL A 29 20.07 -0.75 -18.65
C VAL A 29 19.61 -2.18 -18.96
N VAL A 30 19.79 -2.66 -20.19
CA VAL A 30 19.43 -4.04 -20.58
C VAL A 30 20.10 -5.06 -19.67
N ASN A 31 21.41 -4.94 -19.45
CA ASN A 31 22.14 -5.88 -18.60
C ASN A 31 21.73 -5.80 -17.13
N GLU A 32 21.45 -4.60 -16.60
CA GLU A 32 20.96 -4.44 -15.24
C GLU A 32 19.60 -5.10 -15.06
N VAL A 33 18.64 -4.82 -15.94
CA VAL A 33 17.30 -5.40 -15.89
C VAL A 33 17.35 -6.93 -15.97
N ILE A 34 18.15 -7.50 -16.88
CA ILE A 34 18.32 -8.96 -17.00
C ILE A 34 18.91 -9.55 -15.72
N ARG A 35 19.98 -8.96 -15.16
CA ARG A 35 20.58 -9.45 -13.90
C ARG A 35 19.58 -9.39 -12.75
N THR A 36 18.89 -8.27 -12.60
CA THR A 36 17.87 -8.08 -11.57
C THR A 36 16.78 -9.15 -11.72
N GLY A 37 16.26 -9.38 -12.93
CA GLY A 37 15.27 -10.43 -13.21
C GLY A 37 15.73 -11.84 -12.84
N LEU A 38 16.99 -12.18 -13.15
CA LEU A 38 17.58 -13.48 -12.79
C LEU A 38 17.71 -13.65 -11.26
N THR A 39 18.08 -12.60 -10.52
CA THR A 39 18.22 -12.67 -9.05
C THR A 39 16.89 -12.71 -8.29
N VAL A 40 15.80 -12.18 -8.88
CA VAL A 40 14.47 -12.18 -8.25
C VAL A 40 13.90 -13.60 -8.16
N GLY A 41 14.17 -14.45 -9.15
CA GLY A 41 13.74 -15.85 -9.14
C GLY A 41 14.54 -16.76 -8.20
N GLU A 42 15.76 -16.36 -7.85
CA GLU A 42 16.67 -17.15 -7.01
C GLU A 42 16.48 -16.92 -5.50
N LYS A 43 15.84 -15.82 -5.11
CA LYS A 43 15.47 -15.63 -3.70
C LYS A 43 14.20 -16.40 -3.42
N PRO A 44 14.23 -17.52 -2.66
CA PRO A 44 13.02 -17.96 -2.00
C PRO A 44 12.48 -16.77 -1.21
N ILE A 45 11.16 -16.66 -1.11
CA ILE A 45 10.48 -15.72 -0.20
C ILE A 45 10.75 -16.18 1.27
N SER A 46 11.99 -16.52 1.63
CA SER A 46 12.37 -17.05 2.95
C SER A 46 12.55 -15.94 3.99
N GLY A 47 12.42 -14.68 3.59
CA GLY A 47 12.58 -13.53 4.48
C GLY A 47 11.28 -12.88 4.96
N ARG A 48 10.14 -13.12 4.29
CA ARG A 48 8.87 -12.48 4.70
C ARG A 48 8.20 -13.35 5.74
N ARG A 49 8.41 -13.03 7.02
CA ARG A 49 7.62 -13.62 8.11
C ARG A 49 6.13 -13.50 7.73
N PRO A 50 5.34 -14.57 7.83
CA PRO A 50 3.91 -14.49 7.56
C PRO A 50 3.32 -13.37 8.43
N PHE A 51 2.41 -12.59 7.84
CA PHE A 51 1.70 -11.56 8.59
C PHE A 51 0.99 -12.22 9.77
N LYS A 52 1.32 -11.80 11.00
CA LYS A 52 0.68 -12.24 12.23
C LYS A 52 -0.12 -11.09 12.81
N VAL A 53 -1.42 -11.28 12.96
CA VAL A 53 -2.26 -10.35 13.72
C VAL A 53 -1.91 -10.50 15.20
N VAL A 54 -1.34 -9.45 15.79
CA VAL A 54 -1.14 -9.35 17.24
C VAL A 54 -2.35 -8.60 17.80
N SER A 55 -3.31 -9.33 18.35
CA SER A 55 -4.44 -8.71 19.03
C SER A 55 -4.01 -8.21 20.41
N ALA A 56 -4.29 -6.94 20.69
CA ALA A 56 -4.25 -6.41 22.04
C ALA A 56 -5.68 -6.40 22.58
N ARG A 57 -5.91 -6.96 23.78
CA ARG A 57 -7.19 -6.78 24.48
C ARG A 57 -7.32 -5.32 24.89
N ARG A 58 -7.99 -4.53 24.06
CA ARG A 58 -8.52 -3.21 24.41
C ARG A 58 -9.96 -3.48 24.87
N GLY A 59 -10.22 -3.36 26.16
CA GLY A 59 -11.58 -3.45 26.68
C GLY A 59 -12.42 -2.25 26.22
N PHE A 60 -13.73 -2.32 26.46
CA PHE A 60 -14.62 -1.17 26.26
C PHE A 60 -14.43 -0.14 27.38
N LEU A 61 -14.81 1.11 27.12
CA LEU A 61 -14.84 2.13 28.16
C LEU A 61 -15.85 1.75 29.25
N PRO A 62 -15.62 2.15 30.51
CA PRO A 62 -16.61 1.98 31.57
C PRO A 62 -17.96 2.56 31.16
N GLY A 63 -19.04 1.81 31.39
CA GLY A 63 -20.40 2.21 31.01
C GLY A 63 -20.84 1.78 29.60
N ILE A 64 -19.92 1.28 28.76
CA ILE A 64 -20.28 0.72 27.45
C ILE A 64 -20.60 -0.77 27.59
N ASP A 65 -21.85 -1.14 27.32
CA ASP A 65 -22.29 -2.53 27.20
C ASP A 65 -22.05 -3.05 25.76
N PRO A 66 -21.15 -4.02 25.56
CA PRO A 66 -20.87 -4.58 24.23
C PRO A 66 -22.06 -5.26 23.56
N LEU A 67 -23.10 -5.61 24.33
CA LEU A 67 -24.33 -6.23 23.82
C LEU A 67 -25.38 -5.21 23.37
N LYS A 68 -25.12 -3.91 23.57
CA LYS A 68 -26.07 -2.81 23.27
C LYS A 68 -25.45 -1.72 22.39
N LEU A 69 -24.54 -2.09 21.50
CA LEU A 69 -23.83 -1.13 20.65
C LEU A 69 -24.76 -0.34 19.71
N ASN A 70 -25.91 -0.89 19.34
CA ASN A 70 -26.90 -0.15 18.56
C ASN A 70 -27.46 1.05 19.34
N GLN A 71 -27.71 0.90 20.64
CA GLN A 71 -28.21 1.99 21.48
C GLN A 71 -27.14 3.06 21.67
N LEU A 72 -25.87 2.65 21.83
CA LEU A 72 -24.75 3.58 21.88
C LEU A 72 -24.63 4.39 20.58
N VAL A 73 -24.90 3.78 19.42
CA VAL A 73 -24.93 4.51 18.14
C VAL A 73 -26.06 5.54 18.14
N ASP A 74 -27.27 5.15 18.54
CA ASP A 74 -28.42 6.07 18.62
C ASP A 74 -28.12 7.28 19.54
N GLU A 75 -27.51 7.03 20.70
CA GLU A 75 -27.10 8.09 21.65
C GLU A 75 -26.07 9.06 21.05
N LEU A 76 -25.05 8.53 20.35
CA LEU A 76 -24.03 9.36 19.70
C LEU A 76 -24.62 10.21 18.56
N GLU A 77 -25.57 9.67 17.80
CA GLU A 77 -26.26 10.41 16.74
C GLU A 77 -27.10 11.56 17.29
N VAL A 78 -27.79 11.34 18.42
CA VAL A 78 -28.55 12.39 19.12
C VAL A 78 -27.61 13.47 19.66
N ASP A 79 -26.50 13.09 20.29
CA ASP A 79 -25.50 14.03 20.80
C ASP A 79 -24.90 14.90 19.70
N ASP A 80 -24.58 14.32 18.54
CA ASP A 80 -24.05 15.05 17.39
C ASP A 80 -25.10 15.99 16.78
N PHE A 81 -26.37 15.56 16.69
CA PHE A 81 -27.47 16.44 16.25
C PHE A 81 -27.68 17.63 17.20
N LEU A 82 -27.59 17.42 18.52
CA LEU A 82 -27.68 18.49 19.51
C LEU A 82 -26.49 19.46 19.39
N ARG A 83 -25.27 18.97 19.14
CA ARG A 83 -24.10 19.82 18.89
C ARG A 83 -24.27 20.69 17.65
N GLU A 84 -24.80 20.13 16.56
CA GLU A 84 -25.03 20.87 15.31
C GLU A 84 -26.10 21.96 15.50
N THR A 85 -27.20 21.65 16.19
CA THR A 85 -28.31 22.60 16.41
C THR A 85 -27.97 23.72 17.40
N HIS A 86 -27.18 23.46 18.44
CA HIS A 86 -26.74 24.47 19.40
C HIS A 86 -25.54 25.31 18.93
N GLY A 87 -24.85 24.93 17.86
CA GLY A 87 -23.81 25.74 17.22
C GLY A 87 -24.32 26.93 16.39
N GLY A 88 -25.63 27.03 16.15
CA GLY A 88 -26.25 28.00 15.23
C GLY A 88 -26.93 29.23 15.86
N THR A 89 -27.01 29.36 17.18
CA THR A 89 -27.68 30.52 17.83
C THR A 89 -26.67 31.52 18.41
N ARG A 90 -26.11 32.34 17.51
CA ARG A 90 -25.57 33.66 17.83
C ARG A 90 -26.18 34.69 16.89
N SER A 91 -27.19 35.40 17.39
CA SER A 91 -27.48 36.79 17.03
C SER A 91 -28.15 37.49 18.20
#